data_AF-A0A958F560-F1
#
_entry.id   AF-A0A958F560-F1
#
_cell.length_a   1.000
_cell.length_b   1.000
_cell.length_c   1.000
_cell.angle_alpha   90.00
_cell.angle_beta   90.00
_cell.angle_gamma   90.00
#
_symmetry.space_group_name_H-M   'P 1'
#
loop_
_entity.id
_entity.type
_entity.pdbx_description
1 polymer ?
#
loop_
_entity_poly.entity_id
_entity_poly.type
_entity_poly.pdbx_seq_one_letter_code
_entity_poly.pdbx_strand_id
1 'polypeptide(L)'
;MHDIILRIPILTTLFAIYFTIILYNIYAFIFLVGGAILSAYRYRKVHDSYHRFIGNVYIAIGALLPGIGGTFTRMGYTEVLYVTELMGLVLIYIGYRYNVRPAPVHSISTNRLENAS
;
A
#
# COMPACT_ATOMS: atom_id res chain seq x y z
N MET A 1 37.62 12.08 -28.56
CA MET A 1 37.94 11.36 -27.29
C MET A 1 37.24 11.99 -26.09
N HIS A 2 37.11 13.32 -26.02
CA HIS A 2 36.43 14.02 -24.91
C HIS A 2 34.94 13.67 -24.75
N ASP A 3 34.22 13.39 -25.84
CA ASP A 3 32.78 13.07 -25.78
C ASP A 3 32.48 11.72 -25.11
N ILE A 4 33.42 10.77 -25.17
CA ILE A 4 33.24 9.42 -24.58
C ILE A 4 33.40 9.50 -23.06
N ILE A 5 34.38 10.27 -22.60
CA ILE A 5 34.67 10.46 -21.17
C ILE A 5 33.48 11.13 -20.46
N LEU A 6 32.78 12.05 -21.13
CA LEU A 6 31.58 12.69 -20.60
C LEU A 6 30.33 11.79 -20.62
N ARG A 7 30.26 10.81 -21.53
CA ARG A 7 29.10 9.90 -21.66
C ARG A 7 29.13 8.74 -20.67
N ILE A 8 30.30 8.27 -20.25
CA ILE A 8 30.46 7.18 -19.26
C ILE A 8 29.71 7.48 -17.94
N PRO A 9 29.92 8.61 -17.24
CA PRO A 9 29.24 8.90 -15.98
C PRO A 9 27.73 9.13 -16.15
N ILE A 10 27.31 9.66 -17.30
CA ILE A 10 25.89 9.84 -17.62
C ILE A 10 25.23 8.47 -17.78
N LEU A 11 25.86 7.56 -18.53
CA LEU A 11 25.32 6.22 -18.77
C LEU A 11 25.23 5.40 -17.48
N THR A 12 26.26 5.45 -16.62
CA THR A 12 26.24 4.74 -15.33
C THR A 12 25.18 5.30 -14.38
N THR A 13 25.01 6.63 -14.33
CA THR A 13 23.98 7.28 -13.51
C THR A 13 22.57 6.93 -14.00
N LEU A 14 22.33 7.01 -15.30
CA LEU A 14 21.05 6.61 -15.88
C LEU A 14 20.75 5.14 -15.59
N PHE A 15 21.71 4.26 -15.82
CA PHE A 15 21.58 2.84 -15.52
C PHE A 15 21.22 2.60 -14.05
N ALA A 16 21.93 3.24 -13.11
CA ALA A 16 21.66 3.12 -11.68
C ALA A 16 20.25 3.61 -11.29
N ILE A 17 19.80 4.73 -11.87
CA ILE A 17 18.46 5.28 -11.62
C ILE A 17 17.37 4.32 -12.12
N TYR A 18 17.45 3.88 -13.38
CA TYR A 18 16.45 2.96 -13.94
C TYR A 18 16.43 1.63 -13.18
N PHE A 19 17.59 1.08 -12.84
CA PHE A 19 17.70 -0.18 -12.10
C PHE A 19 17.06 -0.07 -10.71
N THR A 20 17.38 0.99 -9.96
CA THR A 20 16.84 1.20 -8.61
C THR A 20 15.33 1.40 -8.63
N ILE A 21 14.80 2.21 -9.56
CA ILE A 21 13.36 2.47 -9.70
C ILE A 21 12.59 1.17 -9.97
N ILE A 22 13.08 0.34 -10.89
CA ILE A 22 12.44 -0.93 -11.24
C ILE A 22 12.41 -1.87 -10.03
N LEU A 23 13.54 -2.00 -9.32
CA LEU A 23 13.62 -2.84 -8.13
C LEU A 23 12.65 -2.38 -7.03
N TYR A 24 12.58 -1.07 -6.77
CA TYR A 24 11.71 -0.52 -5.74
C TYR A 24 10.23 -0.72 -6.06
N ASN A 25 9.81 -0.46 -7.30
CA ASN A 25 8.41 -0.63 -7.72
C ASN A 25 7.94 -2.09 -7.63
N ILE A 26 8.80 -3.05 -8.02
CA ILE A 26 8.49 -4.48 -7.91
C ILE A 26 8.42 -4.90 -6.44
N TYR A 27 9.36 -4.44 -5.61
CA TYR A 27 9.35 -4.73 -4.18
C TYR A 27 8.09 -4.19 -3.50
N ALA A 28 7.74 -2.93 -3.78
CA ALA A 28 6.52 -2.30 -3.28
C ALA A 28 5.27 -3.07 -3.71
N PHE A 29 5.19 -3.46 -4.99
CA PHE A 29 4.05 -4.24 -5.51
C PHE A 29 3.92 -5.61 -4.84
N ILE A 30 5.03 -6.36 -4.74
CA ILE A 30 5.04 -7.69 -4.08
C ILE A 30 4.66 -7.56 -2.61
N PHE A 31 5.21 -6.58 -1.90
CA PHE A 31 4.91 -6.36 -0.49
C PHE A 31 3.45 -5.98 -0.27
N LEU A 32 2.90 -5.10 -1.12
CA LEU A 32 1.53 -4.63 -1.03
C LEU A 32 0.51 -5.73 -1.37
N VAL A 33 0.69 -6.39 -2.52
CA VAL A 33 -0.19 -7.49 -2.97
C VAL A 33 -0.04 -8.70 -2.07
N GLY A 34 1.19 -9.08 -1.73
CA GLY A 34 1.49 -10.18 -0.81
C GLY A 34 0.92 -9.92 0.59
N GLY A 35 1.04 -8.69 1.11
CA GLY A 35 0.46 -8.27 2.38
C GLY A 35 -1.07 -8.39 2.39
N ALA A 36 -1.73 -7.96 1.31
CA ALA A 36 -3.18 -8.09 1.15
C ALA A 36 -3.65 -9.55 1.07
N ILE A 37 -2.96 -10.39 0.30
CA ILE A 37 -3.26 -11.83 0.16
C ILE A 37 -3.05 -12.55 1.50
N LEU A 38 -1.94 -12.30 2.19
CA LEU A 38 -1.67 -12.89 3.50
C LEU A 38 -2.72 -12.46 4.53
N SER A 39 -3.16 -11.20 4.48
CA SER A 39 -4.28 -10.70 5.29
C SER A 39 -5.57 -11.47 4.99
N ALA A 40 -5.91 -11.66 3.70
CA ALA A 40 -7.11 -12.39 3.28
C ALA A 40 -7.10 -13.85 3.73
N TYR A 41 -5.94 -14.50 3.63
CA TYR A 41 -5.78 -15.88 4.04
C TYR A 41 -5.89 -16.05 5.56
N ARG A 42 -5.30 -15.14 6.35
CA ARG A 42 -5.33 -15.20 7.83
C ARG A 42 -6.74 -14.96 8.38
N TYR A 43 -7.53 -14.06 7.76
CA TYR A 43 -8.83 -13.65 8.30
C TYR A 43 -10.02 -14.53 7.87
N ARG A 44 -9.81 -15.54 7.00
CA ARG A 44 -10.87 -16.51 6.67
C ARG A 44 -11.45 -17.28 7.87
N LYS A 45 -10.80 -17.27 9.05
CA LYS A 45 -11.20 -18.07 10.21
C LYS A 45 -11.57 -17.30 11.49
N VAL A 46 -11.46 -15.96 11.54
CA VAL A 46 -11.67 -15.17 12.77
C VAL A 46 -12.57 -13.96 12.50
N HIS A 47 -13.82 -14.01 12.98
CA HIS A 47 -14.85 -12.98 12.73
C HIS A 47 -14.53 -11.61 13.36
N ASP A 48 -13.81 -11.57 14.47
CA ASP A 48 -13.65 -10.37 15.30
C ASP A 48 -12.65 -9.33 14.72
N SER A 49 -11.87 -9.73 13.70
CA SER A 49 -10.87 -8.87 13.06
C SER A 49 -11.16 -8.62 11.57
N TYR A 50 -12.35 -8.99 11.11
CA TYR A 50 -12.80 -8.83 9.72
C TYR A 50 -12.82 -7.35 9.27
N HIS A 51 -13.05 -6.42 10.20
CA HIS A 51 -13.00 -4.98 9.93
C HIS A 51 -11.58 -4.51 9.55
N ARG A 52 -10.55 -5.05 10.23
CA ARG A 52 -9.14 -4.72 9.92
C ARG A 52 -8.70 -5.33 8.60
N PHE A 53 -9.22 -6.52 8.27
CA PHE A 53 -8.99 -7.16 6.98
C PHE A 53 -9.48 -6.29 5.82
N ILE A 54 -10.76 -5.92 5.85
CA ILE A 54 -11.39 -5.07 4.84
C ILE A 54 -10.62 -3.74 4.72
N GLY A 55 -10.24 -3.15 5.87
CA GLY A 55 -9.45 -1.93 5.91
C GLY A 55 -8.11 -2.05 5.17
N ASN A 56 -7.35 -3.11 5.40
CA ASN A 56 -6.07 -3.34 4.74
C ASN A 56 -6.21 -3.61 3.23
N VAL A 57 -7.27 -4.31 2.81
CA VAL A 57 -7.56 -4.52 1.39
C VAL A 57 -7.87 -3.19 0.69
N TYR A 58 -8.68 -2.32 1.30
CA TYR A 58 -8.95 -1.00 0.77
C TYR A 58 -7.70 -0.12 0.67
N ILE A 59 -6.82 -0.15 1.67
CA ILE A 59 -5.54 0.57 1.64
C ILE A 59 -4.64 0.01 0.53
N ALA A 60 -4.56 -1.33 0.38
CA ALA A 60 -3.75 -1.95 -0.66
C ALA A 60 -4.25 -1.62 -2.07
N ILE A 61 -5.56 -1.72 -2.32
CA ILE A 61 -6.15 -1.34 -3.61
C ILE A 61 -5.97 0.17 -3.86
N GLY A 62 -6.19 0.99 -2.84
CA GLY A 62 -6.00 2.44 -2.91
C GLY A 62 -4.57 2.84 -3.27
N ALA A 63 -3.57 2.13 -2.74
CA ALA A 63 -2.16 2.37 -3.05
C ALA A 63 -1.72 1.87 -4.44
N LEU A 64 -2.44 0.91 -5.05
CA LEU A 64 -2.16 0.44 -6.42
C LEU A 64 -2.65 1.41 -7.50
N LEU A 65 -3.74 2.14 -7.24
CA LEU A 65 -4.38 3.02 -8.21
C LEU A 65 -3.46 4.11 -8.79
N PRO A 66 -2.69 4.87 -7.97
CA PRO A 66 -1.72 5.83 -8.49
C PRO A 66 -0.65 5.20 -9.39
N GLY A 67 -0.23 3.97 -9.10
CA GLY A 67 0.73 3.22 -9.93
C GLY A 67 0.17 2.88 -11.31
N ILE A 68 -1.12 2.53 -11.37
CA ILE A 68 -1.84 2.30 -12.63
C ILE A 68 -2.01 3.62 -13.40
N GLY A 69 -2.46 4.69 -12.74
CA GLY A 69 -2.58 6.02 -13.33
C GLY A 69 -1.26 6.59 -13.85
N GLY A 70 -0.17 6.35 -13.13
CA GLY A 70 1.19 6.72 -13.54
C GLY A 70 1.68 5.96 -14.77
N THR A 71 1.08 4.81 -15.09
CA THR A 71 1.36 4.10 -16.35
C THR A 71 0.62 4.77 -17.52
N PHE A 72 -0.59 5.30 -17.29
CA PHE A 72 -1.35 6.04 -18.30
C PHE A 72 -0.77 7.42 -18.64
N THR A 73 -0.05 8.06 -17.71
CA THR A 73 0.65 9.32 -18.02
C THR A 73 1.75 9.13 -19.05
N ARG A 74 2.42 7.98 -19.06
CA ARG A 74 3.40 7.61 -20.10
C ARG A 74 2.77 7.41 -21.47
N MET A 75 1.45 7.17 -21.53
CA MET A 75 0.66 7.07 -22.77
C MET A 75 0.04 8.41 -23.20
N GLY A 76 0.34 9.50 -22.48
CA GLY A 76 -0.15 10.85 -22.80
C GLY A 76 -1.46 11.25 -22.10
N TYR A 77 -2.02 10.41 -21.24
CA TYR A 77 -3.26 10.70 -20.49
C TYR A 77 -2.96 11.08 -19.04
N THR A 78 -2.52 12.32 -18.82
CA THR A 78 -2.22 12.86 -17.48
C THR A 78 -3.45 13.00 -16.60
N GLU A 79 -4.61 13.29 -17.20
CA GLU A 79 -5.87 13.42 -16.47
C GLU A 79 -6.27 12.16 -15.71
N VAL A 80 -5.93 10.98 -16.25
CA VAL A 80 -6.21 9.69 -15.61
C VAL A 80 -5.44 9.55 -14.30
N LEU A 81 -4.23 10.10 -14.20
CA LEU A 81 -3.45 10.07 -12.96
C LEU A 81 -4.18 10.79 -11.84
N TYR A 82 -4.62 12.03 -12.06
CA TYR A 82 -5.31 12.81 -11.05
C TYR A 82 -6.57 12.10 -10.53
N VAL A 83 -7.34 11.47 -11.43
CA VAL A 83 -8.51 10.68 -11.05
C VAL A 83 -8.12 9.46 -10.21
N THR A 84 -7.11 8.70 -10.63
CA THR A 84 -6.65 7.53 -9.88
C THR A 84 -6.01 7.86 -8.53
N GLU A 85 -5.33 9.00 -8.41
CA GLU A 85 -4.78 9.49 -7.14
C GLU A 85 -5.89 9.87 -6.17
N LEU A 86 -6.90 10.61 -6.64
CA LEU A 86 -8.05 10.97 -5.83
C LEU A 86 -8.80 9.72 -5.36
N MET A 87 -9.07 8.78 -6.29
CA MET A 87 -9.71 7.51 -5.95
C MET A 87 -8.88 6.70 -4.96
N GLY A 88 -7.56 6.61 -5.18
CA GLY A 88 -6.62 5.91 -4.31
C GLY A 88 -6.64 6.47 -2.89
N LEU A 89 -6.59 7.80 -2.76
CA LEU A 89 -6.65 8.49 -1.47
C LEU A 89 -7.97 8.23 -0.73
N VAL A 90 -9.10 8.27 -1.44
CA VAL A 90 -10.42 7.97 -0.87
C VAL A 90 -10.48 6.52 -0.35
N LEU A 91 -9.95 5.56 -1.11
CA LEU A 91 -9.90 4.15 -0.71
C LEU A 91 -9.01 3.94 0.53
N ILE A 92 -7.84 4.58 0.58
CA ILE A 92 -6.96 4.56 1.76
C ILE A 92 -7.69 5.16 2.97
N TYR A 93 -8.38 6.27 2.80
CA TYR A 93 -9.14 6.92 3.87
C TYR A 93 -10.24 5.99 4.42
N ILE A 94 -11.03 5.36 3.55
CA ILE A 94 -12.06 4.40 3.96
C ILE A 94 -11.42 3.24 4.71
N GLY A 95 -10.35 2.66 4.17
CA GLY A 95 -9.66 1.54 4.80
C GLY A 95 -9.08 1.88 6.18
N TYR A 96 -8.54 3.09 6.34
CA TYR A 96 -8.10 3.63 7.63
C TYR A 96 -9.26 3.74 8.63
N ARG A 97 -10.42 4.27 8.20
CA ARG A 97 -11.61 4.38 9.07
C ARG A 97 -12.13 3.03 9.55
N TYR A 98 -11.97 1.96 8.78
CA TYR A 98 -12.29 0.60 9.22
C TYR A 98 -11.30 0.05 10.24
N ASN A 99 -10.01 0.40 10.13
CA ASN A 99 -8.97 -0.03 11.05
C ASN A 99 -9.01 0.70 12.41
N VAL A 100 -9.44 1.96 12.46
CA VAL A 100 -9.48 2.78 13.70
C VAL A 100 -10.69 2.46 14.59
N ARG A 101 -11.61 1.59 14.16
CA ARG A 101 -12.76 1.21 14.98
C ARG A 101 -12.28 0.52 16.28
N PRO A 102 -12.71 0.98 17.48
CA PRO A 102 -12.32 0.35 18.73
C PRO A 102 -12.71 -1.13 18.71
N ALA A 103 -11.75 -2.01 18.99
CA ALA A 103 -12.08 -3.41 19.25
C ALA A 103 -12.92 -3.45 20.55
N PRO A 104 -13.99 -4.24 20.61
CA PRO A 104 -14.78 -4.38 21.83
C PRO A 104 -13.84 -4.81 22.96
N VAL A 105 -13.78 -4.01 24.03
CA VAL A 105 -13.00 -4.32 25.23
C VAL A 105 -13.54 -5.63 25.79
N HIS A 106 -12.76 -6.69 25.68
CA HIS A 106 -13.11 -7.98 26.27
C HIS A 106 -13.13 -7.82 27.79
N SER A 107 -14.33 -7.97 28.38
CA SER A 107 -14.70 -7.68 29.77
C SER A 107 -14.02 -8.56 30.85
N ILE A 108 -12.91 -9.21 30.52
CA ILE A 108 -12.12 -10.02 31.46
C ILE A 108 -11.47 -9.14 32.54
N SER A 109 -11.08 -7.91 32.22
CA SER A 109 -10.46 -7.00 33.19
C SER A 109 -11.44 -6.52 34.26
N THR A 110 -12.70 -6.26 33.90
CA THR A 110 -13.76 -5.85 34.84
C THR A 110 -14.06 -6.92 35.88
N ASN A 111 -14.18 -8.19 35.48
CA ASN A 111 -14.41 -9.31 36.40
C ASN A 111 -13.25 -9.54 37.38
N ARG A 112 -12.01 -9.17 37.00
CA ARG A 112 -10.84 -9.38 37.86
C ARG A 112 -10.69 -8.31 38.95
N LEU A 113 -11.22 -7.12 38.72
CA LEU A 113 -11.22 -6.03 39.70
C LEU A 113 -12.35 -6.20 40.72
N GLU A 114 -13.52 -6.67 40.28
CA GLU A 114 -14.66 -6.96 41.16
C GLU A 114 -14.40 -8.17 42.09
N ASN A 115 -13.67 -9.19 41.62
CA ASN A 115 -13.28 -10.33 42.45
C ASN A 115 -12.06 -10.06 43.36
N ALA A 116 -11.45 -8.88 43.26
CA ALA A 116 -10.28 -8.48 44.05
C ALA A 116 -10.60 -7.41 45.11
N SER A 117 -11.87 -7.01 45.24
CA SER A 117 -12.41 -6.07 46.24
C SER A 117 -13.40 -6.78 47.17
#